data_AF-A0A6N8UGA3-F1
#
_entry.id   AF-A0A6N8UGA3-F1
#
_cell.length_a   1.000
_cell.length_b   1.000
_cell.length_c   1.000
_cell.angle_alpha   90.00
_cell.angle_beta   90.00
_cell.angle_gamma   90.00
#
_symmetry.space_group_name_H-M   'P 1'
#
loop_
_entity.id
_entity.type
_entity.pdbx_description
1 polymer ?
#
loop_
_entity_poly.entity_id
_entity_poly.type
_entity_poly.pdbx_seq_one_letter_code
_entity_poly.pdbx_strand_id
1 'polypeptide(L)'
;MKITVLQASSSSSDYSGNFSLICRANLVKGNCRRFVLLLVFAVAYVVAAAADGNSVLCESSLYEVKIDFQGGSLNSCKATDNSLVGEVAPEDRPPINPSPWYAFKIERHVSDTPLELDVVLNYPSGYQHRYLPKLSSDGVNWTPISNQNISVDTKGSAHISLTIDSDSLYVSAQENLNLDWYHQWNEELEREWPQRETETIGYSIARHPIVVIETNPRASKTVLLMGRAHPPEVPGTIAMREFMRALASIRVEACLNGLTSKCRFFQRYNFLIVPLLNPDGVVLG
;
A
#
# COMPACT_ATOMS: atom_id res chain seq x y z
N MET A 1 2.86 0.32 30.69
CA MET A 1 3.60 0.47 29.42
C MET A 1 3.31 1.86 28.88
N LYS A 2 4.33 2.72 28.69
CA LYS A 2 4.13 4.01 28.01
C LYS A 2 4.30 3.76 26.51
N ILE A 3 3.25 3.98 25.74
CA ILE A 3 3.24 3.85 24.27
C ILE A 3 3.28 5.28 23.71
N THR A 4 4.27 5.57 22.87
CA THR A 4 4.28 6.78 22.05
C THR A 4 3.90 6.40 20.63
N VAL A 5 2.84 7.01 20.09
CA VAL A 5 2.38 6.78 18.72
C VAL A 5 2.98 7.84 17.82
N LEU A 6 3.63 7.42 16.74
CA LEU A 6 4.04 8.30 15.65
C LEU A 6 3.31 7.85 14.38
N GLN A 7 2.51 8.74 13.81
CA GLN A 7 1.84 8.54 12.53
C GLN A 7 2.43 9.52 11.53
N ALA A 8 2.97 9.02 10.43
CA ALA A 8 3.35 9.87 9.29
C ALA A 8 2.08 10.17 8.50
N SER A 9 1.57 11.40 8.57
CA SER A 9 0.47 11.88 7.72
C SER A 9 0.95 13.00 6.82
N SER A 10 0.48 13.00 5.58
CA SER A 10 0.65 14.11 4.63
C SER A 10 -0.70 14.80 4.36
N SER A 11 -1.33 15.31 5.42
CA SER A 11 -2.36 16.37 5.34
C SER A 11 -2.74 16.86 6.74
N SER A 12 -2.87 18.17 6.88
CA SER A 12 -3.29 18.87 8.09
C SER A 12 -4.75 18.56 8.46
N SER A 13 -4.96 17.78 9.51
CA SER A 13 -6.07 17.98 10.46
C SER A 13 -5.86 17.11 11.70
N ASP A 14 -6.02 17.73 12.87
CA ASP A 14 -5.95 17.10 14.18
C ASP A 14 -6.94 15.95 14.32
N TYR A 15 -6.45 14.76 14.68
CA TYR A 15 -7.28 13.70 15.23
C TYR A 15 -6.65 13.16 16.52
N SER A 16 -7.21 13.58 17.65
CA SER A 16 -6.97 13.01 18.98
C SER A 16 -8.01 11.91 19.24
N GLY A 17 -7.77 10.72 18.70
CA GLY A 17 -8.56 9.52 19.00
C GLY A 17 -7.96 8.73 20.16
N ASN A 18 -8.67 8.63 21.30
CA ASN A 18 -8.31 7.72 22.38
C ASN A 18 -8.60 6.26 21.97
N PHE A 19 -7.57 5.52 21.56
CA PHE A 19 -7.66 4.07 21.41
C PHE A 19 -7.33 3.38 22.73
N SER A 20 -8.33 2.74 23.33
CA SER A 20 -8.15 1.80 24.44
C SER A 20 -7.90 0.41 23.85
N LEU A 21 -6.64 -0.07 23.89
CA LEU A 21 -6.37 -1.50 23.73
C LEU A 21 -6.67 -2.21 25.05
N ILE A 22 -7.73 -3.01 25.07
CA ILE A 22 -8.02 -3.95 26.17
C ILE A 22 -7.17 -5.21 25.93
N CYS A 23 -5.98 -5.27 26.53
CA CYS A 23 -5.26 -6.53 26.68
C CYS A 23 -5.93 -7.37 27.78
N ARG A 24 -6.67 -8.42 27.41
CA ARG A 24 -7.04 -9.48 28.35
C ARG A 24 -5.87 -10.46 28.51
N ALA A 25 -5.17 -10.36 29.62
CA ALA A 25 -4.25 -11.40 30.07
C ALA A 25 -5.05 -12.55 30.69
N ASN A 26 -5.08 -13.72 30.05
CA ASN A 26 -5.49 -14.96 30.70
C ASN A 26 -4.24 -15.78 31.03
N LEU A 27 -3.83 -15.72 32.30
CA LEU A 27 -2.93 -16.67 32.93
C LEU A 27 -3.73 -17.93 33.27
N VAL A 28 -3.41 -19.06 32.66
CA VAL A 28 -3.76 -20.38 33.21
C VAL A 28 -2.51 -21.25 33.26
N LYS A 29 -2.06 -21.51 34.49
CA LYS A 29 -1.10 -22.57 34.84
C LYS A 29 -1.81 -23.92 34.69
N GLY A 30 -1.18 -24.88 34.02
CA GLY A 30 -1.62 -26.27 34.05
C GLY A 30 -0.67 -27.20 33.29
N ASN A 31 0.03 -28.06 34.04
CA ASN A 31 0.76 -29.21 33.51
C ASN A 31 -0.16 -30.09 32.67
N CYS A 32 0.22 -30.41 31.42
CA CYS A 32 -0.38 -31.52 30.71
C CYS A 32 0.68 -32.39 30.03
N ARG A 33 0.60 -33.69 30.34
CA ARG A 33 1.47 -34.77 29.91
C ARG A 33 1.46 -34.93 28.38
N ARG A 34 2.61 -35.33 27.85
CA ARG A 34 2.85 -35.79 26.48
C ARG A 34 1.74 -36.75 26.01
N PHE A 35 1.01 -36.33 24.97
CA PHE A 35 0.36 -37.23 24.02
C PHE A 35 0.87 -36.86 22.63
N VAL A 36 1.73 -37.72 22.07
CA VAL A 36 2.10 -37.65 20.67
C VAL A 36 0.94 -38.27 19.90
N LEU A 37 0.02 -37.44 19.42
CA LEU A 37 -0.94 -37.82 18.38
C LEU A 37 -0.33 -37.42 17.04
N LEU A 38 0.11 -38.41 16.27
CA LEU A 38 0.45 -38.25 14.85
C LEU A 38 -0.85 -37.97 14.09
N LEU A 39 -1.22 -36.69 13.99
CA LEU A 39 -2.22 -36.21 13.03
C LEU A 39 -1.49 -35.94 11.72
N VAL A 40 -1.63 -36.88 10.78
CA VAL A 40 -1.31 -36.66 9.38
C VAL A 40 -2.34 -35.67 8.84
N PHE A 41 -2.04 -34.38 8.92
CA PHE A 41 -2.79 -33.37 8.18
C PHE A 41 -2.42 -33.53 6.71
N ALA A 42 -3.35 -34.05 5.91
CA ALA A 42 -3.32 -33.85 4.48
C ALA A 42 -3.36 -32.34 4.25
N VAL A 43 -2.21 -31.79 3.85
CA VAL A 43 -2.12 -30.42 3.35
C VAL A 43 -2.88 -30.41 2.04
N ALA A 44 -4.16 -30.07 2.09
CA ALA A 44 -4.86 -29.60 0.91
C ALA A 44 -4.21 -28.26 0.57
N TYR A 45 -3.30 -28.28 -0.41
CA TYR A 45 -2.93 -27.07 -1.13
C TYR A 45 -4.22 -26.54 -1.74
N VAL A 46 -4.83 -25.57 -1.08
CA VAL A 46 -5.72 -24.64 -1.77
C VAL A 46 -4.78 -23.83 -2.63
N VAL A 47 -4.58 -24.29 -3.87
CA VAL A 47 -4.16 -23.40 -4.94
C VAL A 47 -5.20 -22.30 -4.93
N ALA A 48 -4.82 -21.11 -4.46
CA ALA A 48 -5.58 -19.92 -4.76
C ALA A 48 -5.68 -19.91 -6.28
N ALA A 49 -6.89 -20.17 -6.80
CA ALA A 49 -7.17 -19.86 -8.18
C ALA A 49 -6.77 -18.40 -8.34
N ALA A 50 -5.74 -18.14 -9.13
CA ALA A 50 -5.59 -16.84 -9.75
C ALA A 50 -6.96 -16.51 -10.33
N ALA A 51 -7.45 -15.30 -10.10
CA ALA A 51 -8.66 -14.85 -10.77
C ALA A 51 -8.39 -14.90 -12.27
N ASP A 52 -8.76 -16.01 -12.92
CA ASP A 52 -8.98 -16.08 -14.34
C ASP A 52 -10.14 -15.13 -14.62
N GLY A 53 -9.83 -14.00 -15.23
CA GLY A 53 -10.84 -12.99 -15.54
C GLY A 53 -10.20 -11.80 -16.19
N ASN A 54 -10.02 -11.89 -17.50
CA ASN A 54 -9.78 -10.79 -18.43
C ASN A 54 -10.90 -9.73 -18.27
N SER A 55 -10.93 -8.98 -17.17
CA SER A 55 -12.01 -8.05 -16.85
C SER A 55 -11.67 -6.70 -17.45
N VAL A 56 -11.78 -6.65 -18.77
CA VAL A 56 -11.78 -5.40 -19.54
C VAL A 56 -12.92 -4.53 -19.01
N LEU A 57 -12.57 -3.34 -18.52
CA LEU A 57 -13.51 -2.34 -17.99
C LEU A 57 -14.18 -1.56 -19.13
N CYS A 58 -13.42 -1.20 -20.15
CA CYS A 58 -13.88 -0.70 -21.44
C CYS A 58 -12.78 -0.92 -22.50
N GLU A 59 -13.14 -0.84 -23.76
CA GLU A 59 -12.23 -1.09 -24.90
C GLU A 59 -12.54 -0.18 -26.09
N SER A 60 -11.58 -0.10 -27.00
CA SER A 60 -11.72 0.47 -28.34
C SER A 60 -11.26 -0.55 -29.38
N SER A 61 -11.12 -0.15 -30.65
CA SER A 61 -10.49 -1.03 -31.63
C SER A 61 -8.97 -1.16 -31.44
N LEU A 62 -8.35 -0.27 -30.65
CA LEU A 62 -6.89 -0.18 -30.50
C LEU A 62 -6.35 -0.59 -29.13
N TYR A 63 -7.18 -0.65 -28.09
CA TYR A 63 -6.73 -0.96 -26.73
C TYR A 63 -7.88 -1.39 -25.81
N GLU A 64 -7.50 -2.04 -24.72
CA GLU A 64 -8.34 -2.41 -23.58
C GLU A 64 -7.91 -1.64 -22.32
N VAL A 65 -8.87 -1.30 -21.46
CA VAL A 65 -8.61 -0.73 -20.13
C VAL A 65 -8.95 -1.79 -19.08
N LYS A 66 -8.01 -2.06 -18.17
CA LYS A 66 -8.14 -3.08 -17.13
C LYS A 66 -7.86 -2.52 -15.75
N ILE A 67 -8.51 -3.11 -14.76
CA ILE A 67 -8.32 -2.84 -13.32
C ILE A 67 -8.13 -4.14 -12.53
N ASP A 68 -7.86 -5.26 -13.21
CA ASP A 68 -7.70 -6.62 -12.66
C ASP A 68 -6.31 -6.84 -12.02
N PHE A 69 -5.87 -5.88 -11.22
CA PHE A 69 -4.65 -5.95 -10.43
C PHE A 69 -4.86 -5.30 -9.06
N GLN A 70 -4.08 -5.69 -8.05
CA GLN A 70 -4.22 -5.11 -6.71
C GLN A 70 -4.05 -3.60 -6.74
N GLY A 71 -4.99 -2.85 -6.16
CA GLY A 71 -5.02 -1.39 -6.19
C GLY A 71 -5.58 -0.79 -7.47
N GLY A 72 -5.98 -1.61 -8.44
CA GLY A 72 -6.67 -1.20 -9.65
C GLY A 72 -8.07 -0.67 -9.33
N SER A 73 -8.35 0.58 -9.71
CA SER A 73 -9.61 1.24 -9.41
C SER A 73 -9.90 2.30 -10.45
N LEU A 74 -11.09 2.20 -11.05
CA LEU A 74 -11.71 3.20 -11.91
C LEU A 74 -13.21 2.90 -11.94
N ASN A 75 -14.07 3.85 -11.56
CA ASN A 75 -15.48 3.55 -11.32
C ASN A 75 -16.24 3.22 -12.60
N SER A 76 -15.88 3.87 -13.70
CA SER A 76 -16.36 3.52 -15.05
C SER A 76 -15.44 4.12 -16.09
N CYS A 77 -15.47 3.59 -17.31
CA CYS A 77 -14.79 4.22 -18.43
C CYS A 77 -15.54 4.12 -19.76
N LYS A 78 -15.20 5.03 -20.67
CA LYS A 78 -15.63 5.05 -22.07
C LYS A 78 -14.40 5.25 -22.94
N ALA A 79 -14.18 4.34 -23.87
CA ALA A 79 -13.04 4.36 -24.78
C ALA A 79 -13.48 4.59 -26.23
N THR A 80 -12.70 5.42 -26.92
CA THR A 80 -12.61 5.50 -28.39
C THR A 80 -11.16 5.27 -28.78
N ASP A 81 -10.88 5.08 -30.07
CA ASP A 81 -9.53 4.79 -30.56
C ASP A 81 -8.49 5.86 -30.17
N ASN A 82 -8.92 7.10 -29.91
CA ASN A 82 -8.05 8.23 -29.57
C ASN A 82 -8.36 8.89 -28.22
N SER A 83 -9.36 8.41 -27.46
CA SER A 83 -9.72 9.01 -26.18
C SER A 83 -10.23 8.02 -25.14
N LEU A 84 -9.97 8.30 -23.87
CA LEU A 84 -10.47 7.56 -22.72
C LEU A 84 -11.09 8.54 -21.72
N VAL A 85 -12.36 8.35 -21.38
CA VAL A 85 -13.00 9.10 -20.29
C VAL A 85 -13.25 8.15 -19.12
N GLY A 86 -12.64 8.44 -17.98
CA GLY A 86 -12.77 7.69 -16.73
C GLY A 86 -13.48 8.48 -15.65
N GLU A 87 -14.32 7.81 -14.87
CA GLU A 87 -14.94 8.39 -13.66
C GLU A 87 -14.19 7.91 -12.42
N VAL A 88 -13.82 8.84 -11.54
CA VAL A 88 -13.08 8.57 -10.30
C VAL A 88 -13.89 9.09 -9.11
N ALA A 89 -14.22 8.19 -8.18
CA ALA A 89 -15.00 8.45 -6.99
C ALA A 89 -14.22 8.02 -5.73
N PRO A 90 -14.50 8.63 -4.57
CA PRO A 90 -13.97 8.15 -3.30
C PRO A 90 -14.47 6.74 -2.96
N GLU A 91 -13.70 6.06 -2.12
CA GLU A 91 -13.99 4.74 -1.58
C GLU A 91 -15.29 4.70 -0.76
N ASP A 92 -15.59 5.79 -0.04
CA ASP A 92 -16.79 5.92 0.80
C ASP A 92 -17.45 7.30 0.63
N ARG A 93 -18.74 7.36 1.00
CA ARG A 93 -19.48 8.63 1.00
C ARG A 93 -18.96 9.54 2.12
N PRO A 94 -18.98 10.88 1.93
CA PRO A 94 -18.63 11.84 2.97
C PRO A 94 -19.29 11.55 4.34
N PRO A 95 -18.60 11.88 5.46
CA PRO A 95 -17.33 12.60 5.53
C PRO A 95 -16.12 11.65 5.64
N ILE A 96 -15.53 11.27 4.50
CA ILE A 96 -14.19 10.67 4.42
C ILE A 96 -13.22 11.69 3.80
N ASN A 97 -11.93 11.55 4.09
CA ASN A 97 -10.87 12.37 3.51
C ASN A 97 -11.00 12.33 1.97
N PRO A 98 -11.12 13.47 1.26
CA PRO A 98 -11.37 13.47 -0.18
C PRO A 98 -10.11 13.10 -0.97
N SER A 99 -9.80 11.81 -1.01
CA SER A 99 -8.62 11.24 -1.69
C SER A 99 -9.03 10.19 -2.73
N PRO A 100 -9.88 10.55 -3.72
CA PRO A 100 -10.34 9.63 -4.74
C PRO A 100 -9.15 9.00 -5.47
N TRP A 101 -9.08 7.67 -5.40
CA TRP A 101 -7.98 6.89 -5.95
C TRP A 101 -8.33 6.40 -7.35
N TYR A 102 -7.32 6.34 -8.22
CA TYR A 102 -7.42 5.63 -9.48
C TYR A 102 -6.11 4.91 -9.77
N ALA A 103 -6.22 3.72 -10.36
CA ALA A 103 -5.14 3.05 -11.04
C ALA A 103 -5.75 2.13 -12.10
N PHE A 104 -5.30 2.24 -13.34
CA PHE A 104 -5.76 1.38 -14.42
C PHE A 104 -4.61 1.06 -15.36
N LYS A 105 -4.76 -0.03 -16.12
CA LYS A 105 -3.82 -0.48 -17.12
C LYS A 105 -4.45 -0.30 -18.49
N ILE A 106 -3.74 0.35 -19.40
CA ILE A 106 -4.07 0.38 -20.82
C ILE A 106 -3.25 -0.72 -21.49
N GLU A 107 -3.89 -1.70 -22.11
CA GLU A 107 -3.24 -2.73 -22.91
C GLU A 107 -3.52 -2.46 -24.39
N ARG A 108 -2.47 -2.28 -25.18
CA ARG A 108 -2.60 -2.00 -26.61
C ARG A 108 -2.84 -3.29 -27.37
N HIS A 109 -3.70 -3.20 -28.38
CA HIS A 109 -3.69 -4.19 -29.45
C HIS A 109 -2.40 -4.05 -30.25
N VAL A 110 -1.93 -5.16 -30.82
CA VAL A 110 -0.65 -5.22 -31.55
C VAL A 110 -0.62 -4.17 -32.66
N SER A 111 0.36 -3.26 -32.59
CA SER A 111 0.56 -2.19 -33.55
C SER A 111 2.03 -1.74 -33.58
N ASP A 112 2.54 -1.45 -34.78
CA ASP A 112 3.90 -0.92 -35.00
C ASP A 112 3.99 0.60 -34.73
N THR A 113 2.86 1.27 -34.47
CA THR A 113 2.82 2.72 -34.21
C THR A 113 2.45 3.02 -32.76
N PRO A 114 3.10 4.01 -32.12
CA PRO A 114 2.68 4.55 -30.83
C PRO A 114 1.17 4.82 -30.78
N LEU A 115 0.54 4.52 -29.64
CA LEU A 115 -0.83 4.95 -29.38
C LEU A 115 -0.82 6.32 -28.72
N GLU A 116 -1.37 7.32 -29.42
CA GLU A 116 -1.65 8.64 -28.87
C GLU A 116 -3.06 8.65 -28.29
N LEU A 117 -3.19 9.00 -27.00
CA LEU A 117 -4.45 8.89 -26.28
C LEU A 117 -4.69 10.13 -25.40
N ASP A 118 -5.85 10.77 -25.60
CA ASP A 118 -6.36 11.80 -24.69
C ASP A 118 -7.21 11.16 -23.59
N VAL A 119 -6.78 11.29 -22.35
CA VAL A 119 -7.46 10.74 -21.18
C VAL A 119 -8.09 11.87 -20.36
N VAL A 120 -9.37 11.73 -20.04
CA VAL A 120 -10.10 12.64 -19.14
C VAL A 120 -10.52 11.87 -17.90
N LEU A 121 -10.11 12.34 -16.72
CA LEU A 121 -10.57 11.82 -15.43
C LEU A 121 -11.55 12.80 -14.79
N ASN A 122 -12.80 12.38 -14.69
CA ASN A 122 -13.88 13.14 -14.09
C ASN A 122 -14.07 12.76 -12.62
N TYR A 123 -14.56 13.71 -11.84
CA TYR A 123 -14.80 13.56 -10.40
C TYR A 123 -16.22 14.02 -10.04
N PRO A 124 -16.87 13.39 -9.04
CA PRO A 124 -18.17 13.84 -8.55
C PRO A 124 -18.06 15.21 -7.87
N SER A 125 -19.21 15.89 -7.74
CA SER A 125 -19.27 17.20 -7.09
C SER A 125 -18.65 17.18 -5.70
N GLY A 126 -17.80 18.17 -5.40
CA GLY A 126 -17.04 18.27 -4.15
C GLY A 126 -15.69 17.58 -4.17
N TYR A 127 -15.34 16.88 -5.26
CA TYR A 127 -14.05 16.25 -5.49
C TYR A 127 -13.39 16.83 -6.73
N GLN A 128 -12.06 16.79 -6.76
CA GLN A 128 -11.26 17.25 -7.88
C GLN A 128 -9.97 16.44 -7.96
N HIS A 129 -9.35 16.46 -9.13
CA HIS A 129 -8.04 15.88 -9.34
C HIS A 129 -6.99 16.50 -8.40
N ARG A 130 -6.14 15.64 -7.84
CA ARG A 130 -5.15 16.02 -6.81
C ARG A 130 -3.73 15.58 -7.15
N TYR A 131 -3.56 14.49 -7.89
CA TYR A 131 -2.29 13.78 -7.97
C TYR A 131 -1.64 13.97 -9.33
N LEU A 132 -0.35 14.32 -9.37
CA LEU A 132 0.40 14.19 -10.62
C LEU A 132 0.53 12.69 -10.96
N PRO A 133 -0.11 12.19 -12.04
CA PRO A 133 -0.15 10.76 -12.31
C PRO A 133 1.24 10.13 -12.40
N LYS A 134 1.34 8.89 -11.93
CA LYS A 134 2.50 8.02 -12.09
C LYS A 134 2.22 7.00 -13.18
N LEU A 135 3.19 6.85 -14.07
CA LEU A 135 3.16 5.95 -15.21
C LEU A 135 4.15 4.80 -15.01
N SER A 136 3.80 3.61 -15.46
CA SER A 136 4.68 2.44 -15.41
C SER A 136 4.37 1.48 -16.56
N SER A 137 5.38 0.91 -17.20
CA SER A 137 5.19 -0.15 -18.22
C SER A 137 5.21 -1.56 -17.63
N ASP A 138 5.72 -1.73 -16.41
CA ASP A 138 5.92 -3.03 -15.75
C ASP A 138 5.15 -3.17 -14.42
N GLY A 139 4.51 -2.10 -13.94
CA GLY A 139 3.81 -2.05 -12.65
C GLY A 139 4.74 -1.95 -11.44
N VAL A 140 6.06 -1.89 -11.65
CA VAL A 140 7.09 -1.91 -10.59
C VAL A 140 7.86 -0.59 -10.57
N ASN A 141 8.28 -0.10 -11.73
CA ASN A 141 9.03 1.13 -11.89
C ASN A 141 8.11 2.25 -12.35
N TRP A 142 7.98 3.28 -11.53
CA TRP A 142 7.01 4.35 -11.71
C TRP A 142 7.69 5.69 -11.96
N THR A 143 7.22 6.42 -12.96
CA THR A 143 7.71 7.76 -13.30
C THR A 143 6.55 8.75 -13.34
N PRO A 144 6.68 9.95 -12.74
CA PRO A 144 5.64 10.97 -12.89
C PRO A 144 5.49 11.39 -14.34
N ILE A 145 4.24 11.64 -14.77
CA ILE A 145 3.97 12.24 -16.06
C ILE A 145 4.58 13.65 -16.15
N SER A 146 4.94 14.07 -17.36
CA SER A 146 5.34 15.46 -17.62
C SER A 146 4.21 16.43 -17.29
N ASN A 147 4.53 17.54 -16.62
CA ASN A 147 3.57 18.63 -16.35
C ASN A 147 2.99 19.26 -17.62
N GLN A 148 3.62 19.07 -18.78
CA GLN A 148 3.10 19.55 -20.08
C GLN A 148 1.98 18.67 -20.63
N ASN A 149 1.89 17.43 -20.16
CA ASN A 149 0.95 16.42 -20.64
C ASN A 149 -0.25 16.26 -19.72
N ILE A 150 -0.45 17.19 -18.78
CA ILE A 150 -1.60 17.20 -17.88
C ILE A 150 -2.06 18.62 -17.60
N SER A 151 -3.37 18.80 -17.57
CA SER A 151 -4.03 20.01 -17.06
C SER A 151 -5.26 19.65 -16.25
N VAL A 152 -5.69 20.56 -15.38
CA VAL A 152 -6.93 20.42 -14.60
C VAL A 152 -7.87 21.56 -14.97
N ASP A 153 -9.10 21.22 -15.33
CA ASP A 153 -10.09 22.21 -15.72
C ASP A 153 -10.78 22.86 -14.50
N THR A 154 -11.64 23.84 -14.78
CA THR A 154 -12.40 24.58 -13.75
C THR A 154 -13.41 23.72 -12.97
N LYS A 155 -13.74 22.52 -13.46
CA LYS A 155 -14.61 21.56 -12.79
C LYS A 155 -13.80 20.57 -11.94
N GLY A 156 -12.47 20.63 -11.99
CA GLY A 156 -11.59 19.72 -11.27
C GLY A 156 -11.28 18.42 -12.01
N SER A 157 -11.63 18.32 -13.29
CA SER A 157 -11.32 17.12 -14.11
C SER A 157 -9.90 17.22 -14.67
N ALA A 158 -9.20 16.10 -14.72
CA ALA A 158 -7.86 16.04 -15.32
C ALA A 158 -7.95 15.71 -16.80
N HIS A 159 -7.18 16.43 -17.62
CA HIS A 159 -6.99 16.17 -19.04
C HIS A 159 -5.53 15.79 -19.24
N ILE A 160 -5.29 14.58 -19.72
CA ILE A 160 -3.98 13.94 -19.77
C ILE A 160 -3.71 13.49 -21.21
N SER A 161 -2.56 13.82 -21.78
CA SER A 161 -2.14 13.31 -23.09
C SER A 161 -1.06 12.25 -22.92
N LEU A 162 -1.31 11.05 -23.44
CA LEU A 162 -0.42 9.90 -23.33
C LEU A 162 0.08 9.48 -24.71
N THR A 163 1.38 9.24 -24.81
CA THR A 163 2.01 8.52 -25.92
C THR A 163 2.46 7.17 -25.38
N ILE A 164 1.91 6.08 -25.91
CA ILE A 164 2.13 4.73 -25.42
C ILE A 164 2.88 3.91 -26.47
N ASP A 165 4.17 3.66 -26.21
CA ASP A 165 5.07 2.93 -27.11
C ASP A 165 5.22 1.44 -26.72
N SER A 166 4.91 1.08 -25.47
CA SER A 166 4.96 -0.29 -24.94
C SER A 166 3.65 -1.05 -25.14
N ASP A 167 3.65 -2.38 -24.97
CA ASP A 167 2.45 -3.22 -25.06
C ASP A 167 1.37 -2.83 -24.04
N SER A 168 1.78 -2.28 -22.90
CA SER A 168 0.86 -1.75 -21.90
C SER A 168 1.44 -0.59 -21.11
N LEU A 169 0.56 0.18 -20.47
CA LEU A 169 0.89 1.28 -19.59
C LEU A 169 -0.06 1.32 -18.39
N TYR A 170 0.47 1.26 -17.19
CA TYR A 170 -0.25 1.60 -15.96
C TYR A 170 -0.28 3.11 -15.79
N VAL A 171 -1.46 3.63 -15.46
CA VAL A 171 -1.72 5.03 -15.13
C VAL A 171 -2.35 5.07 -13.74
N SER A 172 -1.70 5.72 -12.78
CA SER A 172 -2.11 5.67 -11.37
C SER A 172 -1.97 7.02 -10.68
N ALA A 173 -2.77 7.25 -9.64
CA ALA A 173 -2.68 8.43 -8.78
C ALA A 173 -1.30 8.54 -8.09
N GLN A 174 -0.75 7.43 -7.63
CA GLN A 174 0.61 7.32 -7.08
C GLN A 174 1.24 5.97 -7.48
N GLU A 175 2.47 5.71 -7.06
CA GLU A 175 3.07 4.38 -7.20
C GLU A 175 2.17 3.32 -6.55
N ASN A 176 1.86 2.24 -7.26
CA ASN A 176 0.99 1.20 -6.74
C ASN A 176 1.77 0.25 -5.81
N LEU A 177 1.88 0.64 -4.54
CA LEU A 177 2.52 -0.17 -3.50
C LEU A 177 1.54 -1.24 -3.01
N ASN A 178 1.45 -2.37 -3.72
CA ASN A 178 0.53 -3.47 -3.43
C ASN A 178 1.04 -4.41 -2.32
N LEU A 179 0.34 -5.52 -2.04
CA LEU A 179 0.74 -6.46 -0.99
C LEU A 179 2.11 -7.10 -1.25
N ASP A 180 2.44 -7.41 -2.51
CA ASP A 180 3.74 -7.99 -2.87
C ASP A 180 4.89 -7.03 -2.56
N TRP A 181 4.68 -5.73 -2.78
CA TRP A 181 5.64 -4.70 -2.37
C TRP A 181 5.88 -4.70 -0.86
N TYR A 182 4.83 -4.89 -0.04
CA TYR A 182 5.00 -5.01 1.42
C TYR A 182 5.72 -6.29 1.83
N HIS A 183 5.45 -7.41 1.15
CA HIS A 183 6.17 -8.66 1.38
C HIS A 183 7.67 -8.47 1.11
N GLN A 184 8.03 -7.87 -0.03
CA GLN A 184 9.43 -7.57 -0.38
C GLN A 184 10.07 -6.61 0.62
N TRP A 185 9.39 -5.54 1.01
CA TRP A 185 9.90 -4.61 2.02
C TRP A 185 10.16 -5.32 3.36
N ASN A 186 9.28 -6.23 3.78
CA ASN A 186 9.52 -6.99 5.01
C ASN A 186 10.78 -7.88 4.94
N GLU A 187 11.04 -8.50 3.78
CA GLU A 187 12.26 -9.29 3.53
C GLU A 187 13.53 -8.42 3.47
N GLU A 188 13.44 -7.21 2.94
CA GLU A 188 14.53 -6.22 2.99
C GLU A 188 14.83 -5.81 4.43
N LEU A 189 13.80 -5.48 5.20
CA LEU A 189 13.94 -5.08 6.59
C LEU A 189 14.48 -6.21 7.48
N GLU A 190 14.24 -7.48 7.12
CA GLU A 190 14.90 -8.63 7.78
C GLU A 190 16.40 -8.54 7.74
N ARG A 191 16.94 -8.23 6.56
CA ARG A 191 18.38 -8.16 6.32
C ARG A 191 18.97 -6.95 7.02
N GLU A 192 18.25 -5.83 7.04
CA GLU A 192 18.67 -4.60 7.72
C GLU A 192 18.52 -4.69 9.25
N TRP A 193 17.58 -5.49 9.76
CA TRP A 193 17.31 -5.66 11.19
C TRP A 193 17.07 -7.14 11.59
N PRO A 194 18.11 -7.99 11.59
CA PRO A 194 17.94 -9.45 11.76
C PRO A 194 17.39 -9.92 13.10
N GLN A 195 17.41 -9.07 14.14
CA GLN A 195 16.92 -9.39 15.48
C GLN A 195 15.44 -9.01 15.69
N ARG A 196 14.77 -8.53 14.65
CA ARG A 196 13.35 -8.23 14.72
C ARG A 196 12.53 -9.52 14.72
N GLU A 197 11.40 -9.49 15.39
CA GLU A 197 10.38 -10.52 15.35
C GLU A 197 9.23 -10.05 14.47
N THR A 198 8.51 -10.97 13.82
CA THR A 198 7.38 -10.67 12.95
C THR A 198 6.24 -11.62 13.27
N GLU A 199 5.05 -11.07 13.49
CA GLU A 199 3.86 -11.83 13.86
C GLU A 199 2.63 -11.32 13.11
N THR A 200 1.72 -12.22 12.77
CA THR A 200 0.38 -11.82 12.30
C THR A 200 -0.52 -11.58 13.51
N ILE A 201 -0.90 -10.32 13.73
CA ILE A 201 -1.73 -9.91 14.89
C ILE A 201 -3.23 -10.02 14.62
N GLY A 202 -3.61 -10.29 13.38
CA GLY A 202 -5.00 -10.43 12.96
C GLY A 202 -5.13 -10.56 11.45
N TYR A 203 -6.37 -10.63 11.01
CA TYR A 203 -6.72 -10.65 9.59
C TYR A 203 -7.77 -9.59 9.31
N SER A 204 -7.70 -8.99 8.13
CA SER A 204 -8.71 -8.09 7.61
C SER A 204 -10.03 -8.82 7.26
N ILE A 205 -11.02 -8.09 6.75
CA ILE A 205 -12.32 -8.66 6.36
C ILE A 205 -12.13 -9.63 5.20
N ALA A 206 -11.33 -9.27 4.20
CA ALA A 206 -10.97 -10.13 3.07
C ALA A 206 -9.86 -11.15 3.42
N ARG A 207 -9.54 -11.33 4.70
CA ARG A 207 -8.61 -12.34 5.23
C ARG A 207 -7.14 -12.13 4.83
N HIS A 208 -6.74 -10.90 4.53
CA HIS A 208 -5.32 -10.55 4.42
C HIS A 208 -4.68 -10.40 5.80
N PRO A 209 -3.45 -10.90 6.02
CA PRO A 209 -2.80 -10.83 7.32
C PRO A 209 -2.40 -9.39 7.66
N ILE A 210 -2.65 -8.98 8.90
CA ILE A 210 -2.11 -7.74 9.47
C ILE A 210 -0.86 -8.11 10.25
N VAL A 211 0.29 -7.67 9.75
CA VAL A 211 1.60 -8.05 10.28
C VAL A 211 2.14 -6.95 11.20
N VAL A 212 2.68 -7.37 12.33
CA VAL A 212 3.47 -6.52 13.22
C VAL A 212 4.93 -6.94 13.18
N ILE A 213 5.82 -5.96 13.29
CA ILE A 213 7.26 -6.15 13.41
C ILE A 213 7.70 -5.55 14.75
N GLU A 214 8.38 -6.35 15.56
CA GLU A 214 8.92 -5.95 16.85
C GLU A 214 10.43 -5.99 16.86
N THR A 215 11.09 -4.88 17.20
CA THR A 215 12.55 -4.82 17.14
C THR A 215 13.26 -5.24 18.43
N ASN A 216 12.58 -5.15 19.58
CA ASN A 216 13.13 -5.48 20.90
C ASN A 216 11.99 -5.72 21.93
N PRO A 217 11.32 -6.88 21.94
CA PRO A 217 10.16 -7.16 22.79
C PRO A 217 10.42 -7.03 24.30
N ARG A 218 11.69 -7.14 24.73
CA ARG A 218 12.10 -7.05 26.14
C ARG A 218 12.38 -5.62 26.60
N ALA A 219 12.26 -4.63 25.72
CA ALA A 219 12.54 -3.24 26.06
C ALA A 219 11.50 -2.64 27.02
N SER A 220 11.94 -1.69 27.84
CA SER A 220 11.08 -1.04 28.86
C SER A 220 10.08 -0.01 28.30
N LYS A 221 10.28 0.44 27.05
CA LYS A 221 9.48 1.49 26.40
C LYS A 221 9.14 1.06 24.99
N THR A 222 8.01 1.53 24.46
CA THR A 222 7.57 1.19 23.11
C THR A 222 7.23 2.44 22.32
N VAL A 223 7.75 2.49 21.09
CA VAL A 223 7.30 3.41 20.04
C VAL A 223 6.44 2.60 19.07
N LEU A 224 5.20 3.01 18.87
CA LEU A 224 4.30 2.43 17.90
C LEU A 224 4.38 3.23 16.60
N LEU A 225 4.70 2.55 15.51
CA LEU A 225 4.68 3.08 14.15
C LEU A 225 3.58 2.36 13.37
N MET A 226 2.61 3.10 12.83
CA MET A 226 1.51 2.54 12.04
C MET A 226 1.47 3.22 10.67
N GLY A 227 1.33 2.40 9.64
CA GLY A 227 1.28 2.84 8.24
C GLY A 227 -0.04 2.49 7.59
N ARG A 228 -0.45 3.39 6.68
CA ARG A 228 -1.47 3.17 5.65
C ARG A 228 -2.80 2.61 6.18
N ALA A 229 -3.41 3.37 7.09
CA ALA A 229 -4.79 3.14 7.51
C ALA A 229 -5.77 3.57 6.39
N HIS A 230 -5.50 4.69 5.73
CA HIS A 230 -6.17 5.04 4.48
C HIS A 230 -5.34 4.55 3.28
N PRO A 231 -5.92 3.77 2.37
CA PRO A 231 -5.18 3.18 1.24
C PRO A 231 -4.45 4.18 0.33
N PRO A 232 -5.02 5.36 -0.01
CA PRO A 232 -4.36 6.33 -0.91
C PRO A 232 -3.11 7.03 -0.32
N GLU A 233 -2.79 6.81 0.96
CA GLU A 233 -1.66 7.45 1.66
C GLU A 233 -0.29 6.80 1.32
N VAL A 234 -0.01 6.64 0.04
CA VAL A 234 1.24 6.09 -0.51
C VAL A 234 2.49 6.88 -0.07
N PRO A 235 2.52 8.23 -0.07
CA PRO A 235 3.71 8.97 0.36
C PRO A 235 4.13 8.69 1.82
N GLY A 236 3.15 8.50 2.71
CA GLY A 236 3.41 8.14 4.11
C GLY A 236 4.07 6.76 4.24
N THR A 237 3.69 5.82 3.37
CA THR A 237 4.30 4.49 3.30
C THR A 237 5.76 4.55 2.86
N ILE A 238 6.05 5.33 1.81
CA ILE A 238 7.43 5.54 1.33
C ILE A 238 8.28 6.18 2.44
N ALA A 239 7.76 7.23 3.09
CA ALA A 239 8.45 7.88 4.20
C ALA A 239 8.73 6.92 5.36
N MET A 240 7.76 6.07 5.71
CA MET A 240 7.91 5.07 6.76
C MET A 240 8.98 4.03 6.40
N ARG A 241 9.02 3.54 5.15
CA ARG A 241 10.08 2.65 4.66
C ARG A 241 11.44 3.30 4.86
N GLU A 242 11.67 4.47 4.30
CA GLU A 242 12.99 5.12 4.38
C GLU A 242 13.38 5.49 5.81
N PHE A 243 12.42 5.90 6.64
CA PHE A 243 12.65 6.13 8.07
C PHE A 243 13.12 4.86 8.78
N MET A 244 12.49 3.72 8.51
CA MET A 244 12.89 2.43 9.11
C MET A 244 14.28 1.98 8.65
N ARG A 245 14.62 2.16 7.37
CA ARG A 245 15.95 1.87 6.84
C ARG A 245 17.01 2.74 7.50
N ALA A 246 16.74 4.05 7.63
CA ALA A 246 17.62 4.97 8.32
C ALA A 246 17.81 4.59 9.80
N LEU A 247 16.72 4.22 10.51
CA LEU A 247 16.81 3.74 11.89
C LEU A 247 17.66 2.46 12.02
N ALA A 248 17.50 1.51 11.10
CA ALA A 248 18.27 0.27 11.09
C ALA A 248 19.77 0.55 10.92
N SER A 249 20.12 1.40 9.96
CA SER A 249 21.50 1.83 9.70
C SER A 249 22.12 2.54 10.91
N ILE A 250 21.42 3.51 11.49
CA ILE A 250 21.87 4.24 12.69
C ILE A 250 22.06 3.27 13.86
N ARG A 251 21.20 2.27 14.03
CA ARG A 251 21.33 1.25 15.08
C ARG A 251 22.61 0.46 14.91
N VAL A 252 22.88 -0.05 13.71
CA VAL A 252 24.09 -0.85 13.42
C VAL A 252 25.32 -0.05 13.81
N GLU A 253 25.47 1.16 13.27
CA GLU A 253 26.59 2.06 13.55
C GLU A 253 26.72 2.35 15.06
N ALA A 254 25.61 2.70 15.72
CA ALA A 254 25.59 3.07 17.13
C ALA A 254 26.02 1.92 18.05
N CYS A 255 25.71 0.67 17.69
CA CYS A 255 25.91 -0.50 18.53
C CYS A 255 27.16 -1.32 18.21
N LEU A 256 27.97 -0.96 17.20
CA LEU A 256 29.24 -1.64 16.88
C LEU A 256 30.13 -1.86 18.13
N ASN A 257 30.21 -0.86 19.01
CA ASN A 257 31.00 -0.93 20.26
C ASN A 257 30.12 -0.90 21.53
N GLY A 258 28.78 -0.99 21.42
CA GLY A 258 27.82 -1.15 22.53
C GLY A 258 27.70 -0.01 23.56
N LEU A 259 28.61 0.98 23.58
CA LEU A 259 28.73 1.95 24.68
C LEU A 259 28.18 3.35 24.37
N THR A 260 27.63 3.57 23.17
CA THR A 260 27.10 4.90 22.79
C THR A 260 25.75 5.19 23.43
N SER A 261 25.44 6.48 23.62
CA SER A 261 24.10 6.92 24.06
C SER A 261 22.99 6.50 23.08
N LYS A 262 23.31 6.44 21.77
CA LYS A 262 22.44 5.91 20.72
C LYS A 262 22.18 4.41 20.91
N CYS A 263 23.19 3.60 21.21
CA CYS A 263 22.95 2.17 21.46
C CYS A 263 22.09 1.94 22.72
N ARG A 264 22.33 2.70 23.80
CA ARG A 264 21.44 2.70 24.99
C ARG A 264 20.01 3.17 24.70
N PHE A 265 19.80 3.95 23.64
CA PHE A 265 18.44 4.26 23.18
C PHE A 265 17.79 3.00 22.57
N PHE A 266 18.43 2.34 21.60
CA PHE A 266 17.89 1.11 20.98
C PHE A 266 17.73 -0.07 21.96
N GLN A 267 18.51 -0.12 23.05
CA GLN A 267 18.31 -1.12 24.12
C GLN A 267 17.06 -0.85 24.98
N ARG A 268 16.65 0.42 25.12
CA ARG A 268 15.54 0.83 26.00
C ARG A 268 14.19 0.90 25.30
N TYR A 269 14.18 0.97 23.98
CA TYR A 269 12.98 1.12 23.16
C TYR A 269 12.74 -0.10 22.26
N ASN A 270 11.51 -0.59 22.28
CA ASN A 270 10.91 -1.46 21.28
C ASN A 270 10.27 -0.58 20.22
N PHE A 271 10.53 -0.84 18.94
CA PHE A 271 9.71 -0.32 17.86
C PHE A 271 8.70 -1.42 17.51
N LEU A 272 7.43 -1.13 17.76
CA LEU A 272 6.29 -1.95 17.39
C LEU A 272 5.71 -1.35 16.11
N ILE A 273 5.78 -2.07 15.01
CA ILE A 273 5.59 -1.50 13.68
C ILE A 273 4.48 -2.27 12.99
N VAL A 274 3.43 -1.60 12.55
CA VAL A 274 2.37 -2.16 11.71
C VAL A 274 2.44 -1.44 10.36
N PRO A 275 3.16 -2.00 9.35
CA PRO A 275 3.42 -1.29 8.10
C PRO A 275 2.17 -1.00 7.26
N LEU A 276 1.19 -1.91 7.32
CA LEU A 276 -0.03 -1.87 6.55
C LEU A 276 -1.21 -2.24 7.44
N LEU A 277 -2.01 -1.24 7.81
CA LEU A 277 -3.18 -1.45 8.66
C LEU A 277 -4.43 -1.83 7.85
N ASN A 278 -4.52 -1.41 6.59
CA ASN A 278 -5.67 -1.64 5.73
C ASN A 278 -5.30 -2.36 4.42
N PRO A 279 -5.00 -3.68 4.48
CA PRO A 279 -4.64 -4.44 3.30
C PRO A 279 -5.81 -4.60 2.31
N ASP A 280 -7.05 -4.70 2.80
CA ASP A 280 -8.23 -4.83 1.93
C ASP A 280 -8.39 -3.62 1.03
N GLY A 281 -8.32 -2.41 1.60
CA GLY A 281 -8.42 -1.19 0.82
C GLY A 281 -7.27 -1.01 -0.17
N VAL A 282 -6.05 -1.48 0.15
CA VAL A 282 -4.94 -1.47 -0.81
C VAL A 282 -5.19 -2.39 -1.99
N VAL A 283 -5.80 -3.57 -1.76
CA VAL A 283 -6.13 -4.50 -2.84
C VAL A 283 -7.27 -3.98 -3.70
N LEU A 284 -8.28 -3.36 -3.09
CA LEU A 284 -9.47 -2.86 -3.78
C LEU A 284 -9.23 -1.54 -4.53
N GLY A 285 -8.24 -0.74 -4.11
CA GLY A 285 -7.93 0.56 -4.68
C GLY A 285 -8.85 1.67 -4.19
#